data_AF-A0AAV4Y574-F1
#
_entry.id   AF-A0AAV4Y574-F1
#
_cell.length_a   1.000
_cell.length_b   1.000
_cell.length_c   1.000
_cell.angle_alpha   90.00
_cell.angle_beta   90.00
_cell.angle_gamma   90.00
#
_symmetry.space_group_name_H-M   'P 1'
#
loop_
_entity.id
_entity.type
_entity.pdbx_description
1 polymer ?
#
loop_
_entity_poly.entity_id
_entity_poly.type
_entity_poly.pdbx_seq_one_letter_code
_entity_poly.pdbx_strand_id
1 'polypeptide(L)'
;MLAVTQNASSLEERCELTLLFLKQMYYPKLFASAYNLISTLRCAEQAPEIPVTVNYFRKMLVCDVFLIILQLPQVDKKLEFNLLEEAIEFYACCIFKPPTAENFRSCEVSSAMQYICF
;
A
#
# COMPACT_ATOMS: atom_id res chain seq x y z
N MET A 1 9.95 19.05 0.49
CA MET A 1 9.83 17.59 0.30
C MET A 1 8.64 17.21 -0.59
N LEU A 2 7.49 17.88 -0.50
CA LEU A 2 6.31 17.65 -1.37
C LEU A 2 6.45 18.10 -2.85
N ALA A 3 7.49 18.85 -3.21
CA ALA A 3 7.63 19.38 -4.58
C ALA A 3 8.02 18.29 -5.60
N VAL A 4 8.80 17.28 -5.18
CA VAL A 4 9.24 16.19 -6.09
C VAL A 4 8.08 15.25 -6.40
N THR A 5 7.22 14.97 -5.40
CA THR A 5 6.00 14.19 -5.59
C THR A 5 4.96 14.90 -6.47
N GLN A 6 4.97 16.23 -6.54
CA GLN A 6 4.05 16.97 -7.42
C GLN A 6 4.44 16.89 -8.91
N ASN A 7 5.71 16.66 -9.21
CA ASN A 7 6.22 16.52 -10.58
C ASN A 7 6.11 15.10 -11.16
N ALA A 8 5.69 14.12 -10.36
CA ALA A 8 5.49 12.76 -10.85
C ALA A 8 4.29 12.69 -11.80
N SER A 9 4.47 11.88 -12.85
CA SER A 9 3.61 11.86 -14.04
C SER A 9 2.35 11.01 -13.82
N SER A 10 2.44 9.97 -12.99
CA SER A 10 1.34 9.09 -12.63
C SER A 10 1.03 9.09 -11.13
N LEU A 11 -0.18 8.66 -10.75
CA LEU A 11 -0.58 8.51 -9.35
C LEU A 11 0.23 7.41 -8.63
N GLU A 12 0.63 6.37 -9.36
CA GLU A 12 1.46 5.27 -8.86
C GLU A 12 2.85 5.78 -8.46
N GLU A 13 3.54 6.48 -9.35
CA GLU A 13 4.85 7.09 -9.07
C GLU A 13 4.81 8.02 -7.86
N ARG A 14 3.71 8.78 -7.71
CA ARG A 14 3.50 9.66 -6.54
C ARG A 14 3.43 8.87 -5.25
N CYS A 15 2.70 7.76 -5.24
CA CYS A 15 2.56 6.90 -4.07
C CYS A 15 3.88 6.20 -3.73
N GLU A 16 4.58 5.66 -4.73
CA GLU A 16 5.90 5.02 -4.56
C GLU A 16 6.95 5.98 -3.99
N LEU A 17 7.07 7.18 -4.56
CA LEU A 17 8.02 8.18 -4.07
C LEU A 17 7.70 8.60 -2.63
N THR A 18 6.42 8.81 -2.32
CA THR A 18 5.99 9.14 -0.96
C THR A 18 6.34 8.02 0.01
N LEU A 19 6.11 6.76 -0.38
CA LEU A 19 6.47 5.59 0.41
C LEU A 19 7.98 5.50 0.64
N LEU A 20 8.78 5.74 -0.39
CA LEU A 20 10.24 5.72 -0.29
C LEU A 20 10.75 6.78 0.71
N PHE A 21 10.18 7.99 0.68
CA PHE A 21 10.50 9.02 1.66
C PHE A 21 10.10 8.61 3.08
N LEU A 22 8.94 7.98 3.26
CA LEU A 22 8.48 7.49 4.56
C LEU A 22 9.39 6.39 5.13
N LYS A 23 9.90 5.49 4.28
CA LYS A 23 10.83 4.42 4.68
C LYS A 23 12.22 4.95 5.02
N GLN A 24 12.71 5.93 4.26
CA GLN A 24 14.08 6.41 4.40
C GLN A 24 14.24 7.50 5.48
N MET A 25 13.17 8.24 5.77
CA MET A 25 13.21 9.33 6.73
C MET A 25 12.19 9.11 7.86
N TYR A 26 12.69 8.76 9.03
CA TYR A 26 11.87 8.60 10.23
C TYR A 26 11.73 9.96 10.94
N TYR A 27 10.86 10.83 10.42
CA TYR A 27 10.56 12.14 11.00
C TYR A 27 9.10 12.26 11.41
N PRO A 28 8.80 12.85 12.59
CA PRO A 28 7.43 13.03 13.05
C PRO A 28 6.51 13.78 12.09
N LYS A 29 7.08 14.72 11.33
CA LYS A 29 6.34 15.51 10.32
C LYS A 29 5.92 14.69 9.10
N LEU A 30 6.58 13.57 8.84
CA LEU A 30 6.24 12.65 7.75
C LEU A 30 5.06 11.74 8.12
N PHE A 31 4.68 11.66 9.40
CA PHE A 31 3.51 10.89 9.81
C PHE A 31 2.23 11.46 9.23
N ALA A 32 2.08 12.79 9.18
CA ALA A 32 0.96 13.42 8.47
C ALA A 32 0.91 13.03 6.98
N SER A 33 2.07 12.85 6.35
CA SER A 33 2.16 12.35 4.97
C SER A 33 1.75 10.89 4.85
N ALA A 34 2.01 10.04 5.86
CA ALA A 34 1.52 8.65 5.88
C ALA A 34 -0.02 8.59 5.95
N TYR A 35 -0.66 9.39 6.81
CA TYR A 35 -2.13 9.45 6.86
C TYR A 35 -2.74 9.91 5.53
N ASN A 36 -2.15 10.93 4.89
CA ASN A 36 -2.58 11.38 3.57
C ASN A 36 -2.36 10.32 2.47
N LEU A 37 -1.30 9.52 2.59
CA LEU A 37 -1.04 8.41 1.68
C LEU A 37 -2.12 7.34 1.80
N ILE A 38 -2.55 6.98 3.02
CA ILE A 38 -3.67 6.03 3.23
C ILE A 38 -4.93 6.49 2.50
N SER A 39 -5.35 7.75 2.70
CA SER A 39 -6.53 8.27 2.01
C SER A 39 -6.37 8.28 0.49
N THR A 40 -5.17 8.58 0.01
CA THR A 40 -4.88 8.60 -1.44
C THR A 40 -4.97 7.19 -2.03
N LEU A 41 -4.39 6.19 -1.37
CA LEU A 41 -4.43 4.79 -1.79
C LEU A 41 -5.85 4.24 -1.80
N ARG A 42 -6.66 4.56 -0.78
CA ARG A 42 -8.09 4.16 -0.73
C ARG A 42 -8.91 4.81 -1.84
N CYS A 43 -8.70 6.09 -2.12
CA CYS A 43 -9.37 6.76 -3.24
C CYS A 43 -8.93 6.16 -4.59
N ALA A 44 -7.64 5.83 -4.74
CA ALA A 44 -7.11 5.19 -5.95
C ALA A 44 -7.68 3.79 -6.16
N GLU A 45 -7.91 3.03 -5.08
CA GLU A 45 -8.52 1.70 -5.14
C GLU A 45 -9.97 1.74 -5.66
N GLN A 46 -10.75 2.75 -5.24
CA GLN A 46 -12.16 2.89 -5.62
C GLN A 46 -12.38 3.37 -7.07
N ALA A 47 -11.31 3.59 -7.83
CA ALA A 47 -11.41 4.01 -9.21
C ALA A 47 -12.11 2.90 -10.05
N PRO A 48 -13.17 3.24 -10.81
CA PRO A 48 -14.03 2.27 -11.50
C PRO A 48 -13.33 1.46 -12.60
N GLU A 49 -12.11 1.82 -12.96
CA GLU A 49 -11.31 1.20 -14.02
C GLU A 49 -10.38 0.06 -13.53
N ILE A 50 -10.38 -0.27 -12.23
CA ILE A 50 -9.50 -1.32 -11.68
C ILE A 50 -10.31 -2.57 -11.28
N PRO A 51 -10.46 -3.58 -12.16
CA PRO A 51 -11.36 -4.71 -11.95
C PRO A 51 -10.74 -5.85 -11.11
N VAL A 52 -9.77 -5.58 -10.23
CA VAL A 52 -9.00 -6.65 -9.56
C VAL A 52 -9.00 -6.47 -8.04
N THR A 53 -9.49 -7.49 -7.32
CA THR A 53 -9.42 -7.60 -5.84
C THR A 53 -8.00 -7.55 -5.29
N VAL A 54 -7.00 -7.87 -6.11
CA VAL A 54 -5.58 -7.70 -5.81
C VAL A 54 -5.09 -6.47 -6.57
N ASN A 55 -5.51 -5.31 -6.09
CA ASN A 55 -5.13 -4.02 -6.63
C ASN A 55 -3.73 -3.64 -6.13
N TYR A 56 -2.89 -3.11 -7.02
CA TYR A 56 -1.57 -2.57 -6.68
C TYR A 56 -1.60 -1.58 -5.50
N PHE A 57 -2.60 -0.68 -5.46
CA PHE A 57 -2.73 0.29 -4.37
C PHE A 57 -3.07 -0.35 -3.03
N ARG A 58 -3.91 -1.40 -3.04
CA ARG A 58 -4.26 -2.16 -1.83
C ARG A 58 -3.08 -3.00 -1.34
N LYS A 59 -2.29 -3.57 -2.25
CA LYS A 59 -1.02 -4.23 -1.92
C LYS A 59 -0.05 -3.25 -1.25
N MET A 60 0.15 -2.06 -1.83
CA MET A 60 1.01 -1.04 -1.24
C MET A 60 0.52 -0.59 0.16
N LEU A 61 -0.79 -0.44 0.32
CA LEU A 61 -1.38 -0.10 1.62
C LEU A 61 -1.08 -1.14 2.69
N VAL A 62 -1.34 -2.42 2.38
CA VAL A 62 -1.25 -3.53 3.34
C VAL A 62 0.19 -3.97 3.58
N CYS A 63 0.99 -4.12 2.52
CA CYS A 63 2.34 -4.69 2.62
C CYS A 63 3.39 -3.63 3.00
N ASP A 64 3.16 -2.35 2.72
CA ASP A 64 4.16 -1.31 2.96
C ASP A 64 3.70 -0.25 3.97
N VAL A 65 2.58 0.42 3.71
CA VAL A 65 2.13 1.57 4.51
C VAL A 65 1.68 1.13 5.90
N PHE A 66 0.93 0.03 6.02
CA PHE A 66 0.48 -0.50 7.30
C PHE A 66 1.67 -0.85 8.22
N LEU A 67 2.72 -1.48 7.68
CA LEU A 67 3.92 -1.81 8.46
C LEU A 67 4.63 -0.55 8.99
N ILE A 68 4.67 0.52 8.19
CA ILE A 68 5.23 1.82 8.63
C ILE A 68 4.39 2.40 9.75
N ILE A 69 3.05 2.31 9.65
CA ILE A 69 2.13 2.82 10.67
C ILE A 69 2.32 2.07 11.99
N LEU A 70 2.41 0.75 11.98
CA LEU A 70 2.63 -0.05 13.20
C LEU A 70 3.93 0.31 13.93
N GLN A 71 4.92 0.83 13.23
CA GLN A 71 6.16 1.28 13.85
C GLN A 71 6.03 2.63 14.55
N LEU A 72 4.93 3.37 14.36
CA LEU A 72 4.75 4.70 14.94
C LEU A 72 4.39 4.62 16.43
N PRO A 73 5.02 5.42 17.29
CA PRO A 73 4.82 5.33 18.74
C PRO A 73 3.45 5.80 19.24
N GLN A 74 2.63 6.46 18.39
CA GLN A 74 1.30 6.99 18.75
C GLN A 74 0.33 6.93 17.57
N VAL A 75 -0.03 5.71 17.16
CA VAL A 75 -1.12 5.52 16.20
C VAL A 75 -2.46 5.54 16.91
N ASP A 76 -3.46 6.12 16.25
CA ASP A 76 -4.85 5.92 16.64
C ASP A 76 -5.21 4.42 16.53
N LYS A 77 -5.52 3.78 17.65
CA LYS A 77 -5.91 2.37 17.71
C LYS A 77 -7.06 2.05 16.76
N LYS A 78 -8.00 2.97 16.54
CA LYS A 78 -9.10 2.77 15.60
C LYS A 78 -8.59 2.63 14.17
N LEU A 79 -7.63 3.45 13.78
CA LEU A 79 -6.99 3.33 12.46
C LEU A 79 -6.22 2.02 12.35
N GLU A 80 -5.48 1.65 13.39
CA GLU A 80 -4.73 0.39 13.43
C GLU A 80 -5.64 -0.82 13.21
N PHE A 81 -6.78 -0.89 13.93
CA PHE A 81 -7.75 -1.97 13.75
C PHE A 81 -8.37 -1.99 12.35
N ASN A 82 -8.73 -0.83 11.80
CA ASN A 82 -9.30 -0.76 10.46
C ASN A 82 -8.30 -1.24 9.39
N LEU A 83 -7.02 -0.87 9.53
CA LEU A 83 -5.98 -1.32 8.59
C LEU A 83 -5.69 -2.82 8.74
N LEU A 84 -5.78 -3.35 9.96
CA LEU A 84 -5.65 -4.79 10.20
C LEU A 84 -6.80 -5.57 9.55
N GLU A 85 -8.04 -5.08 9.67
CA GLU A 85 -9.19 -5.68 9.00
C GLU A 85 -9.01 -5.67 7.47
N GLU A 86 -8.63 -4.54 6.89
CA GLU A 86 -8.34 -4.40 5.45
C GLU A 86 -7.22 -5.34 4.97
N ALA A 87 -6.19 -5.54 5.82
CA ALA A 87 -5.10 -6.47 5.56
C ALA A 87 -5.57 -7.93 5.58
N ILE A 88 -6.38 -8.32 6.57
CA ILE A 88 -6.94 -9.68 6.65
C ILE A 88 -7.79 -9.97 5.42
N GLU A 89 -8.66 -9.04 5.01
CA GLU A 89 -9.47 -9.17 3.81
C GLU A 89 -8.60 -9.34 2.55
N PHE A 90 -7.53 -8.54 2.43
CA PHE A 90 -6.61 -8.61 1.30
C PHE A 90 -5.91 -9.98 1.25
N TYR A 91 -5.33 -10.44 2.36
CA TYR A 91 -4.66 -11.74 2.41
C TYR A 91 -5.62 -12.90 2.19
N ALA A 92 -6.84 -12.84 2.74
CA ALA A 92 -7.88 -13.82 2.45
C ALA A 92 -8.21 -13.86 0.95
N CYS A 93 -8.36 -12.70 0.31
CA CYS A 93 -8.54 -12.64 -1.14
C CYS A 93 -7.36 -13.24 -1.91
N CYS A 94 -6.12 -12.98 -1.50
CA CYS A 94 -4.93 -13.54 -2.14
C CYS A 94 -4.83 -15.06 -1.99
N ILE A 95 -5.18 -15.61 -0.83
CA ILE A 95 -5.09 -17.05 -0.52
C ILE A 95 -6.22 -17.82 -1.20
N PHE A 96 -7.45 -17.31 -1.13
CA PHE A 96 -8.64 -18.05 -1.55
C PHE A 96 -9.05 -17.80 -3.00
N LYS A 97 -8.48 -16.80 -3.69
CA LYS A 97 -8.73 -16.63 -5.13
C LYS A 97 -7.83 -17.55 -5.95
N PRO A 98 -8.40 -18.40 -6.84
CA PRO A 98 -7.59 -19.16 -7.78
C PRO A 98 -6.80 -18.21 -8.69
N PRO A 99 -5.55 -18.54 -9.04
CA PRO A 99 -4.77 -17.70 -9.94
C PRO A 99 -5.42 -17.68 -11.33
N THR A 100 -6.13 -16.61 -11.64
CA THR A 100 -6.51 -16.28 -13.02
C THR A 100 -5.25 -15.83 -13.76
N ALA A 101 -5.15 -16.16 -15.05
CA ALA A 101 -3.98 -15.90 -15.90
C ALA A 101 -3.54 -14.41 -15.97
N GLU A 102 -4.40 -13.49 -15.53
CA GLU A 102 -4.12 -12.05 -15.43
C GLU A 102 -3.29 -11.67 -14.19
N ASN A 103 -3.24 -12.50 -13.15
CA ASN A 103 -2.50 -12.24 -11.90
C ASN A 103 -0.97 -12.45 -12.01
N PHE A 104 -0.49 -13.05 -13.10
CA PHE A 104 0.94 -13.33 -13.28
C PHE A 104 1.74 -12.07 -13.62
N ARG A 105 1.17 -11.10 -14.35
CA ARG A 105 1.93 -9.92 -14.83
C ARG A 105 2.21 -8.88 -13.75
N SER A 106 1.38 -8.80 -12.70
CA SER A 106 1.59 -7.88 -11.57
C SER A 106 2.43 -8.48 -10.44
N CYS A 107 2.74 -9.79 -10.49
CA CYS A 107 3.65 -10.45 -9.54
C CYS A 107 5.11 -10.53 -10.05
N GLU A 108 5.37 -10.42 -11.35
CA GLU A 108 6.71 -10.62 -11.93
C GLU A 108 7.73 -9.51 -11.61
N VAL A 109 7.32 -8.34 -11.08
CA VAL A 109 8.26 -7.26 -10.71
C VAL A 109 8.78 -7.39 -9.27
N SER A 110 8.41 -8.45 -8.54
CA SER A 110 9.08 -8.78 -7.27
C SER A 110 9.56 -10.22 -7.27
N SER A 111 10.67 -10.45 -7.98
CA SER A 111 11.54 -11.63 -7.88
C SER A 111 12.14 -11.86 -6.47
N ALA A 112 11.57 -11.22 -5.43
CA ALA A 112 11.94 -11.38 -4.02
C ALA A 112 10.80 -11.95 -3.15
N MET A 113 9.57 -12.09 -3.66
CA MET A 113 8.43 -12.63 -2.90
C MET A 113 8.07 -14.08 -3.27
N GLN A 114 9.03 -14.85 -3.79
CA GLN A 114 8.86 -16.29 -3.97
C GLN A 114 8.98 -17.10 -2.66
N TYR A 115 9.11 -16.42 -1.51
CA TYR A 115 9.39 -17.04 -0.21
C TYR A 115 8.35 -16.77 0.88
N ILE A 116 7.11 -16.40 0.53
CA ILE A 116 6.03 -16.39 1.53
C ILE A 116 4.80 -17.09 0.95
N CYS A 117 5.00 -18.37 0.63
CA CYS A 117 4.04 -19.41 0.89
C CYS A 117 4.76 -20.39 1.83
N PHE A 118 4.46 -20.24 3.13
CA PHE A 118 5.14 -20.76 4.34
C PHE A 118 6.39 -19.99 4.78
#